data_AF-V7H949-F1
#
_entry.id   AF-V7H949-F1
#
_cell.length_a   1.000
_cell.length_b   1.000
_cell.length_c   1.000
_cell.angle_alpha   90.00
_cell.angle_beta   90.00
_cell.angle_gamma   90.00
#
_symmetry.space_group_name_H-M   'P 1'
#
loop_
_entity.id
_entity.type
_entity.pdbx_description
1 polymer ?
#
loop_
_entity_poly.entity_id
_entity_poly.type
_entity_poly.pdbx_seq_one_letter_code
_entity_poly.pdbx_strand_id
1 'polypeptide(L)' 'MDRIVTLTTRQEAALQAHADDFVAVHKGDVMKALKEMIVLNGHLQQRLDALTAPRHATR' A
#
# COMPACT_ATOMS: atom_id res chain seq x y z
N MET A 1 -10.48 10.58 4.40
CA MET A 1 -9.67 9.93 3.33
C MET A 1 -10.66 9.41 2.31
N ASP A 2 -10.56 9.83 1.05
CA ASP A 2 -11.12 9.12 -0.12
C ASP A 2 -10.50 9.73 -1.38
N ARG A 3 -9.22 9.42 -1.61
CA ARG A 3 -8.60 9.65 -2.93
C ARG A 3 -8.70 8.34 -3.67
N ILE A 4 -9.84 8.10 -4.31
CA ILE A 4 -9.97 7.02 -5.30
C ILE A 4 -9.09 7.42 -6.47
N VAL A 5 -7.99 6.70 -6.66
CA VAL A 5 -7.08 6.93 -7.79
C VAL A 5 -7.58 6.11 -8.96
N THR A 6 -8.03 6.79 -10.02
CA THR A 6 -8.36 6.13 -11.29
C THR A 6 -7.07 5.86 -12.05
N LEU A 7 -6.88 4.61 -12.48
CA LEU A 7 -5.73 4.20 -13.28
C LEU A 7 -6.12 4.16 -14.76
N THR A 8 -5.17 4.50 -15.62
CA THR A 8 -5.25 4.20 -17.06
C THR A 8 -4.92 2.72 -17.30
N THR A 9 -5.35 2.16 -18.43
CA THR A 9 -5.09 0.75 -18.78
C THR A 9 -3.61 0.36 -18.72
N ARG A 10 -2.70 1.29 -19.08
CA ARG A 10 -1.25 1.06 -18.96
C ARG A 10 -0.79 0.99 -17.51
N GLN A 11 -1.37 1.81 -16.64
CA GLN A 11 -1.07 1.80 -15.21
C GLN A 11 -1.67 0.57 -14.52
N GLU A 12 -2.85 0.12 -14.94
CA GLU A 12 -3.44 -1.14 -14.47
C GLU A 12 -2.55 -2.34 -14.84
N ALA A 13 -2.07 -2.41 -16.08
CA ALA A 13 -1.17 -3.48 -16.51
C ALA A 13 0.17 -3.49 -15.72
N ALA A 14 0.73 -2.31 -15.45
CA ALA A 14 1.93 -2.19 -14.62
C ALA A 14 1.67 -2.60 -13.17
N LEU A 15 0.52 -2.21 -12.60
CA LEU A 15 0.11 -2.60 -11.25
C LEU A 15 -0.09 -4.13 -11.17
N GLN A 16 -0.68 -4.73 -12.19
CA GLN A 16 -0.86 -6.18 -12.27
C GLN A 16 0.48 -6.92 -12.29
N ALA A 17 1.45 -6.47 -13.09
CA ALA A 17 2.78 -7.08 -13.12
C ALA A 17 3.47 -7.04 -11.74
N HIS A 18 3.35 -5.92 -11.02
CA HIS A 18 3.87 -5.80 -9.67
C HIS A 18 3.13 -6.69 -8.66
N ALA A 19 1.81 -6.86 -8.82
CA ALA A 19 1.04 -7.77 -7.99
C ALA A 19 1.46 -9.23 -8.21
N ASP A 20 1.71 -9.62 -9.46
CA ASP A 20 2.16 -10.97 -9.82
C ASP A 20 3.56 -11.27 -9.22
N ASP A 21 4.50 -10.32 -9.33
CA ASP A 21 5.83 -10.41 -8.71
C ASP A 21 5.74 -10.55 -7.19
N PHE A 22 4.86 -9.77 -6.56
CA PHE A 22 4.65 -9.81 -5.12
C PHE A 22 4.09 -11.17 -4.67
N VAL A 23 3.09 -11.70 -5.39
CA VAL A 23 2.54 -13.04 -5.13
C VAL A 23 3.60 -14.13 -5.34
N ALA A 24 4.51 -13.96 -6.30
CA ALA A 24 5.62 -14.89 -6.51
C ALA A 24 6.57 -14.97 -5.31
N VAL A 25 6.83 -13.84 -4.61
CA VAL A 25 7.59 -13.83 -3.35
C VAL A 25 6.91 -14.70 -2.28
N HIS A 26 5.58 -14.76 -2.30
CA HIS A 26 4.78 -15.62 -1.41
C HIS A 26 4.55 -17.03 -1.96
N LYS A 27 5.33 -17.46 -2.96
CA LYS A 27 5.24 -18.79 -3.60
C LYS A 27 3.85 -19.09 -4.18
N GLY A 28 3.15 -18.05 -4.66
CA GLY A 28 1.80 -18.20 -5.19
C GLY A 28 0.68 -18.19 -4.14
N ASP A 29 0.99 -18.04 -2.84
CA ASP A 29 -0.04 -17.90 -1.81
C ASP A 29 -0.61 -16.47 -1.80
N VAL A 30 -1.60 -16.25 -2.66
CA VAL A 30 -2.29 -14.97 -2.84
C VAL A 30 -2.92 -14.48 -1.53
N MET A 31 -3.45 -15.38 -0.70
CA MET A 31 -4.13 -15.01 0.54
C MET A 31 -3.14 -14.54 1.60
N LYS A 32 -1.95 -15.16 1.65
CA LYS A 32 -0.86 -14.70 2.50
C LYS A 32 -0.32 -13.35 2.03
N ALA A 33 -0.07 -13.21 0.73
CA ALA A 33 0.39 -11.98 0.11
C ALA A 33 -0.58 -10.82 0.44
N LEU A 34 -1.88 -11.01 0.21
CA LEU A 34 -2.90 -10.00 0.48
C LEU A 34 -2.91 -9.56 1.95
N LYS A 35 -2.83 -10.50 2.90
CA LYS A 35 -2.79 -10.18 4.34
C LYS A 35 -1.56 -9.34 4.69
N GLU A 36 -0.39 -9.71 4.18
CA GLU A 36 0.85 -8.96 4.43
C GLU A 36 0.80 -7.55 3.81
N MET A 37 0.25 -7.41 2.60
CA MET A 37 0.06 -6.09 1.97
C MET A 37 -0.86 -5.18 2.80
N ILE A 38 -1.97 -5.72 3.32
CA ILE A 38 -2.90 -4.94 4.17
C ILE A 38 -2.20 -4.45 5.44
N VAL A 39 -1.45 -5.32 6.10
CA VAL A 39 -0.69 -4.97 7.32
C VAL A 39 0.37 -3.91 7.01
N LEU A 40 1.12 -4.09 5.91
CA LEU A 40 2.14 -3.13 5.49
C LEU A 40 1.52 -1.76 5.19
N ASN A 41 0.41 -1.72 4.47
CA ASN A 41 -0.31 -0.48 4.19
C ASN A 41 -0.77 0.20 5.47
N GLY A 42 -1.27 -0.54 6.45
CA GLY A 42 -1.62 0.01 7.77
C GLY A 42 -0.42 0.63 8.50
N HIS A 43 0.74 -0.04 8.48
CA HIS A 43 1.97 0.50 9.09
C HIS A 43 2.49 1.75 8.37
N LEU A 44 2.41 1.77 7.03
CA LEU A 44 2.78 2.93 6.22
C LEU A 44 1.85 4.10 6.49
N GLN A 45 0.54 3.85 6.61
CA GLN A 45 -0.46 4.85 7.00
C GLN A 45 -0.11 5.46 8.36
N GLN A 46 0.16 4.64 9.38
CA GLN A 46 0.55 5.10 10.71
C GLN A 46 1.84 5.94 10.69
N ARG A 47 2.84 5.54 9.89
CA ARG A 47 4.08 6.32 9.73
C ARG A 47 3.83 7.64 9.03
N LEU A 48 3.03 7.65 7.97
CA LEU A 48 2.65 8.88 7.26
C LEU A 48 1.91 9.82 8.21
N ASP A 49 0.94 9.31 8.97
CA ASP A 49 0.18 10.09 9.95
C ASP A 49 1.10 10.66 11.04
N ALA A 50 2.07 9.89 11.54
CA ALA A 50 3.05 10.37 12.51
C ALA A 50 3.98 11.47 11.95
N LEU A 51 4.31 11.42 10.65
CA LEU A 51 5.14 12.41 9.98
C LEU A 51 4.36 13.68 9.59
N THR A 52 3.05 13.54 9.31
CA THR A 52 2.17 14.67 8.95
C THR A 52 1.41 15.24 10.14
N ALA A 53 1.44 14.58 11.30
CA ALA A 53 0.97 15.14 12.55
C ALA A 53 1.66 16.49 12.75
N PRO A 54 0.90 17.59 12.88
CA PRO A 54 1.48 18.89 13.14
C PRO A 54 2.32 18.78 14.40
N ARG A 55 3.59 19.23 14.32
CA ARG A 55 4.39 19.46 15.52
C ARG A 55 3.62 20.50 16.34
N HIS A 56 2.81 20.04 17.28
CA HIS A 56 2.27 20.92 18.31
C HIS A 56 3.47 21.44 19.07
N ALA A 57 3.95 22.61 18.63
CA ALA A 57 4.84 23.44 19.41
C ALA A 57 4.11 23.67 20.73
N THR A 58 4.66 23.06 21.77
CA THR A 58 4.40 23.40 23.16
C THR A 58 4.53 24.93 23.28
N ARG A 59 3.39 25.58 23.51
CA ARG A 59 3.33 26.96 23.98
C ARG A 59 2.82 26.94 25.42
#